data_AF-L8H3J2-F1
#
_entry.id   AF-L8H3J2-F1
#
_cell.length_a   1.000
_cell.length_b   1.000
_cell.length_c   1.000
_cell.angle_alpha   90.00
_cell.angle_beta   90.00
_cell.angle_gamma   90.00
#
_symmetry.space_group_name_H-M   'P 1'
#
loop_
_entity.id
_entity.type
_entity.pdbx_description
1 polymer ?
#
loop_
_entity_poly.entity_id
_entity_poly.type
_entity_poly.pdbx_seq_one_letter_code
_entity_poly.pdbx_strand_id
1 'polypeptide(L)'
;MIDTTFPNSPFEWRARWTEVKKATGEIWFQGINEVLAQPATYKKVATRTVTTITHHHQQHPTMATQLPLTARKSLKDAEPQNAEAIKKLEAATGTTGWTFEADGAAIHEALKNDGNLVGRVINQTLSGLVDNIIKLCKKDEMYKEAFVEKITAKKIKFVVTSEGPAYCPGETSFPEGVLLVTIHQEKPWVNVNQTGNKIESQL
;
A
#
# COMPACT_ATOMS: atom_id res chain seq x y z
N MET A 1 -10.77 5.33 21.15
CA MET A 1 -11.18 6.73 20.94
C MET A 1 -10.03 7.38 20.20
N ILE A 2 -10.15 7.51 18.89
CA ILE A 2 -9.09 8.07 18.04
C ILE A 2 -9.60 9.46 17.65
N ASP A 3 -9.01 10.49 18.24
CA ASP A 3 -9.32 11.88 17.93
C ASP A 3 -8.25 12.38 16.96
N THR A 4 -8.62 12.54 15.70
CA THR A 4 -7.74 13.09 14.67
C THR A 4 -8.21 14.50 14.36
N THR A 5 -7.68 15.47 15.09
CA THR A 5 -7.80 16.88 14.76
C THR A 5 -6.89 17.21 13.59
N PHE A 6 -7.45 17.73 12.49
CA PHE A 6 -6.68 18.28 11.37
C PHE A 6 -6.38 19.77 11.62
N PRO A 7 -5.12 20.18 11.85
CA PRO A 7 -4.80 21.57 12.11
C PRO A 7 -4.69 22.32 10.77
N ASN A 8 -5.81 22.87 10.27
CA ASN A 8 -5.91 24.05 9.38
C ASN A 8 -7.28 24.18 8.68
N SER A 9 -8.38 23.83 9.34
CA SER A 9 -9.75 24.07 8.86
C SER A 9 -10.47 25.07 9.77
N PRO A 10 -11.19 26.09 9.25
CA PRO A 10 -12.02 26.99 10.05
C PRO A 10 -13.28 26.30 10.62
N PHE A 11 -13.44 25.01 10.36
CA PHE A 11 -14.51 24.16 10.87
C PHE A 11 -13.91 23.09 11.78
N GLU A 12 -14.40 23.00 13.02
CA GLU A 12 -14.13 21.84 13.88
C GLU A 12 -14.96 20.65 13.38
N TRP A 13 -14.30 19.69 12.76
CA TRP A 13 -14.90 18.41 12.40
C TRP A 13 -14.62 17.42 13.51
N ARG A 14 -15.67 16.93 14.19
CA ARG A 14 -15.54 15.79 15.11
C ARG A 14 -16.25 14.60 14.49
N ALA A 15 -15.46 13.62 14.04
CA ALA A 15 -16.00 12.33 13.63
C ALA A 15 -16.06 11.42 14.87
N ARG A 16 -17.28 11.09 15.31
CA ARG A 16 -17.47 10.10 16.37
C ARG A 16 -17.83 8.76 15.74
N TRP A 17 -16.97 7.78 15.94
CA TRP A 17 -17.19 6.40 15.49
C TRP A 17 -17.67 5.57 16.67
N THR A 18 -18.83 4.93 16.52
CA THR A 18 -19.30 3.93 17.49
C THR A 18 -19.27 2.58 16.82
N GLU A 19 -18.56 1.63 17.43
CA GLU A 19 -18.50 0.25 16.98
C GLU A 19 -19.83 -0.43 17.34
N VAL A 20 -20.52 -0.96 16.33
CA VAL A 20 -21.75 -1.73 16.53
C VAL A 20 -21.47 -3.17 16.08
N LYS A 21 -21.37 -4.09 17.04
CA LYS A 21 -21.27 -5.53 16.76
C LYS A 21 -22.67 -6.12 16.66
N LYS A 22 -22.99 -6.75 15.52
CA LYS A 22 -24.16 -7.64 15.42
C LYS A 22 -23.73 -9.09 15.55
N ALA A 23 -24.68 -9.94 15.98
CA ALA A 23 -24.47 -11.36 16.30
C ALA A 23 -24.02 -12.25 15.12
N THR A 24 -23.89 -11.70 13.90
CA THR A 24 -23.44 -12.38 12.69
C THR A 24 -21.93 -12.26 12.42
N GLY A 25 -21.16 -11.63 13.31
CA GLY A 25 -19.71 -11.49 13.16
C GLY A 25 -19.27 -10.35 12.23
N GLU A 26 -20.21 -9.55 11.72
CA GLU A 26 -19.92 -8.32 10.98
C GLU A 26 -19.66 -7.15 11.91
N ILE A 27 -18.57 -6.41 11.67
CA ILE A 27 -18.25 -5.16 12.36
C ILE A 27 -18.76 -4.01 11.50
N TRP A 28 -19.71 -3.23 12.04
CA TRP A 28 -20.24 -2.04 11.38
C TRP A 28 -19.72 -0.80 12.09
N PHE A 29 -19.22 0.17 11.32
CA PHE A 29 -18.87 1.50 11.81
C PHE A 29 -19.97 2.47 11.44
N GLN A 30 -20.68 2.98 12.43
CA GLN A 30 -21.66 4.04 12.22
C GLN A 30 -21.00 5.38 12.57
N GLY A 31 -20.73 6.18 11.54
CA GLY A 31 -20.20 7.55 11.68
C GLY A 31 -21.33 8.56 11.83
N ILE A 32 -21.24 9.43 12.83
CA ILE A 32 -22.05 10.65 12.92
C ILE A 32 -21.12 11.82 12.60
N ASN A 33 -21.44 12.56 11.53
CA ASN A 33 -20.78 13.83 11.23
C ASN A 33 -21.58 14.96 11.89
N GLU A 34 -21.08 15.50 13.00
CA GLU A 34 -21.59 16.74 13.59
C GLU A 34 -20.73 17.91 13.12
N VAL A 35 -21.35 18.84 12.40
CA VAL A 35 -20.76 20.16 12.13
C VAL A 35 -21.17 21.07 13.28
N LEU A 36 -20.24 21.31 14.21
CA LEU A 36 -20.45 22.28 15.28
C LEU A 36 -19.99 23.67 14.79
N ALA A 37 -20.95 24.50 14.39
CA ALA A 37 -20.70 25.92 14.17
C ALA A 37 -20.56 26.64 15.52
N GLN A 38 -19.45 27.35 15.74
CA GLN A 38 -19.32 28.32 16.83
C GLN A 38 -20.17 29.59 16.52
N PRO A 39 -20.65 30.33 17.54
CA PRO A 39 -21.93 31.02 17.44
C PRO A 39 -21.81 32.42 16.84
N ALA A 40 -22.30 32.57 15.61
CA ALA A 40 -22.80 33.86 15.13
C ALA A 40 -24.13 33.60 14.40
N THR A 41 -25.20 33.65 15.20
CA THR A 41 -26.57 34.01 14.77
C THR A 41 -27.04 33.47 13.43
N TYR A 42 -27.32 32.17 13.27
CA TYR A 42 -28.27 31.73 12.23
C TYR A 42 -29.04 30.48 12.65
N LYS A 43 -30.34 30.50 12.37
CA LYS A 43 -31.37 29.52 12.77
C LYS A 43 -30.98 28.09 12.36
N LYS A 44 -31.07 27.16 13.32
CA LYS A 44 -30.95 25.70 13.10
C LYS A 44 -31.91 25.23 12.01
N VAL A 45 -31.37 24.81 10.88
CA VAL A 45 -32.03 23.88 9.95
C VAL A 45 -31.15 22.64 9.92
N ALA A 46 -31.51 21.63 10.71
CA ALA A 46 -30.81 20.35 10.73
C ALA A 46 -31.25 19.56 9.50
N THR A 47 -30.57 19.74 8.38
CA THR A 47 -30.77 18.90 7.19
C THR A 47 -30.08 17.56 7.45
N ARG A 48 -30.88 16.54 7.76
CA ARG A 48 -30.41 15.19 8.06
C ARG A 48 -30.15 14.45 6.75
N THR A 49 -28.99 14.66 6.15
CA THR A 49 -28.58 13.91 4.95
C THR A 49 -28.01 12.57 5.39
N VAL A 50 -28.83 11.52 5.31
CA VAL A 50 -28.37 10.14 5.49
C VAL A 50 -27.71 9.69 4.20
N THR A 51 -26.40 9.87 4.09
CA THR A 51 -25.64 9.26 2.99
C THR A 51 -25.34 7.83 3.38
N THR A 52 -26.17 6.89 2.91
CA THR A 52 -25.84 5.46 2.95
C THR A 52 -24.68 5.22 1.98
N ILE A 53 -23.45 5.19 2.50
CA ILE A 53 -22.30 4.71 1.74
C ILE A 53 -22.36 3.19 1.80
N THR A 54 -23.00 2.57 0.80
CA THR A 54 -22.90 1.13 0.58
C THR A 54 -21.50 0.83 0.08
N HIS A 55 -20.57 0.51 0.97
CA HIS A 55 -19.39 -0.25 0.57
C HIS A 55 -19.87 -1.63 0.18
N HIS A 56 -20.09 -1.85 -1.11
CA HIS A 56 -20.09 -3.19 -1.66
C HIS A 56 -18.66 -3.73 -1.50
N HIS A 57 -18.35 -4.26 -0.33
CA HIS A 57 -17.30 -5.24 -0.19
C HIS A 57 -17.76 -6.44 -1.01
N GLN A 58 -17.41 -6.45 -2.30
CA GLN A 58 -17.44 -7.68 -3.06
C GLN A 58 -16.46 -8.61 -2.35
N GLN A 59 -17.00 -9.46 -1.50
CA GLN A 59 -16.35 -10.69 -1.09
C GLN A 59 -16.08 -11.45 -2.38
N HIS A 60 -14.86 -11.36 -2.89
CA HIS A 60 -14.40 -12.29 -3.90
C HIS A 60 -14.47 -13.69 -3.25
N PRO A 61 -15.15 -14.65 -3.87
CA PRO A 61 -15.25 -16.00 -3.32
C PRO A 61 -13.84 -16.58 -3.23
N THR A 62 -13.50 -17.10 -2.05
CA THR A 62 -12.27 -17.86 -1.76
C THR A 62 -12.31 -19.21 -2.49
N MET A 63 -12.23 -19.18 -3.82
CA MET A 63 -11.74 -20.30 -4.60
C MET A 63 -10.23 -20.10 -4.63
N ALA A 64 -9.45 -21.09 -4.20
CA ALA A 64 -8.02 -21.08 -4.43
C ALA A 64 -7.80 -21.00 -5.95
N THR A 65 -7.67 -19.79 -6.50
CA THR A 65 -7.40 -19.55 -7.91
C THR A 65 -6.02 -20.11 -8.15
N GLN A 66 -5.94 -21.37 -8.60
CA GLN A 66 -4.69 -21.94 -9.05
C GLN A 66 -4.18 -21.03 -10.16
N LEU A 67 -3.11 -20.31 -9.84
CA LEU A 67 -2.45 -19.42 -10.77
C LEU A 67 -2.25 -20.14 -12.12
N PRO A 68 -2.54 -19.52 -13.28
CA PRO A 68 -2.33 -20.17 -14.57
C PRO A 68 -0.90 -20.71 -14.72
N LEU A 69 -0.71 -21.79 -15.46
CA LEU A 69 0.62 -22.38 -15.66
C LEU A 69 1.61 -21.36 -16.24
N THR A 70 1.13 -20.50 -17.13
CA THR A 70 1.84 -19.36 -17.70
C THR A 70 2.30 -18.36 -16.63
N ALA A 71 1.42 -18.00 -15.70
CA ALA A 71 1.74 -17.12 -14.58
C ALA A 71 2.77 -17.75 -13.62
N ARG A 72 2.61 -19.04 -13.30
CA ARG A 72 3.57 -19.78 -12.46
C ARG A 72 4.95 -19.84 -13.09
N LYS A 73 5.00 -20.10 -14.41
CA LYS A 73 6.25 -20.08 -15.17
C LYS A 73 6.87 -18.69 -15.18
N SER A 74 6.09 -17.65 -15.46
CA SER A 74 6.56 -16.26 -15.47
C SER A 74 7.16 -15.86 -14.12
N LEU A 75 6.53 -16.24 -13.00
CA LEU A 75 7.07 -16.02 -11.66
C LEU A 75 8.41 -16.72 -11.46
N LYS A 76 8.49 -18.01 -11.81
CA LYS A 76 9.72 -18.81 -11.68
C LYS A 76 10.86 -18.26 -12.53
N ASP A 77 10.58 -17.80 -13.74
CA ASP A 77 11.57 -17.20 -14.64
C ASP A 77 12.12 -15.87 -14.08
N ALA A 78 11.35 -15.17 -13.24
CA ALA A 78 11.73 -13.92 -12.60
C ALA A 78 12.50 -14.08 -11.26
N GLU A 79 12.41 -15.24 -10.59
CA GLU A 79 13.12 -15.55 -9.35
C GLU A 79 14.63 -15.22 -9.37
N PRO A 80 15.43 -15.62 -10.39
CA PRO A 80 16.86 -15.32 -10.40
C PRO A 80 17.14 -13.82 -10.46
N GLN A 81 16.30 -13.06 -11.18
CA GLN A 81 16.44 -11.62 -11.32
C GLN A 81 16.02 -10.91 -10.02
N ASN A 82 15.00 -11.42 -9.33
CA ASN A 82 14.59 -10.92 -8.02
C ASN A 82 15.67 -11.17 -6.97
N ALA A 83 16.28 -12.37 -6.97
CA ALA A 83 17.41 -12.68 -6.11
C ALA A 83 18.62 -11.77 -6.37
N GLU A 84 18.91 -11.43 -7.63
CA GLU A 84 19.95 -10.46 -7.97
C GLU A 84 19.64 -9.05 -7.44
N ALA A 85 18.39 -8.59 -7.56
CA ALA A 85 17.96 -7.30 -7.02
C ALA A 85 18.11 -7.26 -5.49
N ILE A 86 17.73 -8.33 -4.78
CA ILE A 86 17.92 -8.42 -3.32
C ILE A 86 19.41 -8.39 -2.94
N LYS A 87 20.27 -9.11 -3.67
CA LYS A 87 21.73 -9.03 -3.43
C LYS A 87 22.29 -7.62 -3.59
N LYS A 88 21.79 -6.84 -4.57
CA LYS A 88 22.19 -5.44 -4.75
C LYS A 88 21.73 -4.57 -3.58
N LEU A 89 20.53 -4.80 -3.06
CA LEU A 89 20.02 -4.12 -1.87
C LEU A 89 20.87 -4.44 -0.63
N GLU A 90 21.21 -5.71 -0.42
CA GLU A 90 22.09 -6.15 0.67
C GLU A 90 23.45 -5.46 0.62
N ALA A 91 24.06 -5.41 -0.56
CA ALA A 91 25.33 -4.73 -0.77
C ALA A 91 25.25 -3.22 -0.47
N ALA A 92 24.16 -2.55 -0.86
CA ALA A 92 24.00 -1.12 -0.65
C ALA A 92 23.67 -0.74 0.81
N THR A 93 22.88 -1.57 1.49
CA THR A 93 22.52 -1.37 2.90
C THR A 93 23.59 -1.88 3.86
N GLY A 94 24.50 -2.75 3.41
CA GLY A 94 25.49 -3.41 4.27
C GLY A 94 24.86 -4.43 5.21
N THR A 95 23.65 -4.91 4.89
CA THR A 95 22.90 -5.86 5.71
C THR A 95 22.57 -7.12 4.91
N THR A 96 22.35 -8.23 5.61
CA THR A 96 21.99 -9.52 5.02
C THR A 96 20.69 -10.06 5.59
N GLY A 97 20.08 -10.99 4.85
CA GLY A 97 18.89 -11.73 5.26
C GLY A 97 17.60 -11.08 4.78
N TRP A 98 17.64 -10.35 3.67
CA TRP A 98 16.44 -9.74 3.12
C TRP A 98 15.50 -10.78 2.52
N THR A 99 14.23 -10.69 2.87
CA THR A 99 13.17 -11.56 2.32
C THR A 99 12.24 -10.76 1.44
N PHE A 100 11.78 -11.38 0.35
CA PHE A 100 10.87 -10.76 -0.61
C PHE A 100 9.63 -11.63 -0.79
N GLU A 101 8.46 -11.03 -0.60
CA GLU A 101 7.17 -11.65 -0.80
C GLU A 101 6.30 -10.79 -1.71
N ALA A 102 5.70 -11.40 -2.72
CA ALA A 102 4.73 -10.75 -3.59
C ALA A 102 3.53 -11.68 -3.81
N ASP A 103 2.33 -11.10 -3.76
CA ASP A 103 1.11 -11.83 -4.11
C ASP A 103 0.95 -11.89 -5.64
N GLY A 104 1.53 -12.93 -6.25
CA GLY A 104 1.44 -13.16 -7.69
C GLY A 104 0.00 -13.37 -8.17
N ALA A 105 -0.92 -13.84 -7.32
CA ALA A 105 -2.32 -14.04 -7.67
C ALA A 105 -3.04 -12.69 -7.79
N ALA A 106 -2.88 -11.83 -6.78
CA ALA A 106 -3.46 -10.49 -6.82
C ALA A 106 -2.90 -9.67 -7.99
N ILE A 107 -1.59 -9.78 -8.29
CA ILE A 107 -0.97 -9.08 -9.42
C ILE A 107 -1.47 -9.63 -10.76
N HIS A 108 -1.66 -10.95 -10.88
CA HIS A 108 -2.25 -11.56 -12.05
C HIS A 108 -3.70 -11.07 -12.29
N GLU A 109 -4.52 -11.05 -11.24
CA GLU A 109 -5.89 -10.53 -11.30
C GLU A 109 -5.94 -9.04 -11.67
N ALA A 110 -4.99 -8.24 -11.16
CA ALA A 110 -4.85 -6.83 -11.51
C ALA A 110 -4.48 -6.62 -13.00
N LEU A 111 -3.58 -7.44 -13.53
CA LEU A 111 -3.10 -7.32 -14.91
C LEU A 111 -4.14 -7.74 -15.95
N LYS A 112 -5.14 -8.56 -15.57
CA LYS A 112 -6.19 -9.09 -16.46
C LYS A 112 -5.62 -9.64 -17.77
N ASN A 113 -4.51 -10.38 -17.69
CA ASN A 113 -3.79 -10.94 -18.83
C ASN A 113 -3.61 -12.45 -18.72
N ASP A 114 -2.94 -13.07 -19.70
CA ASP A 114 -2.71 -14.52 -19.75
C ASP A 114 -1.63 -15.02 -18.75
N GLY A 115 -1.17 -14.20 -17.80
CA GLY A 115 -0.16 -14.57 -16.81
C GLY A 115 1.29 -14.32 -17.21
N ASN A 116 1.57 -14.14 -18.50
CA ASN A 116 2.96 -14.05 -19.00
C ASN A 116 3.74 -12.84 -18.48
N LEU A 117 3.06 -11.77 -18.05
CA LEU A 117 3.71 -10.53 -17.59
C LEU A 117 3.87 -10.45 -16.06
N VAL A 118 3.29 -11.37 -15.29
CA VAL A 118 3.24 -11.28 -13.82
C VAL A 118 4.64 -11.20 -13.22
N GLY A 119 5.53 -12.14 -13.60
CA GLY A 119 6.91 -12.14 -13.12
C GLY A 119 7.70 -10.92 -13.57
N ARG A 120 7.49 -10.45 -14.80
CA ARG A 120 8.14 -9.24 -15.34
C ARG A 120 7.74 -7.99 -14.55
N VAL A 121 6.46 -7.81 -14.25
CA VAL A 121 5.98 -6.64 -13.51
C VAL A 121 6.53 -6.63 -12.08
N ILE A 122 6.53 -7.80 -11.42
CA ILE A 122 7.14 -7.97 -10.09
C ILE A 122 8.62 -7.60 -10.14
N ASN A 123 9.37 -8.16 -11.08
CA ASN A 123 10.80 -7.92 -11.20
C ASN A 123 11.13 -6.46 -11.50
N GLN A 124 10.42 -5.82 -12.41
CA GLN A 124 10.66 -4.42 -12.75
C GLN A 124 10.33 -3.47 -11.60
N THR A 125 9.26 -3.78 -10.84
CA THR A 125 8.89 -3.01 -9.65
C THR A 125 9.95 -3.16 -8.56
N LEU A 126 10.42 -4.38 -8.30
CA LEU A 126 11.49 -4.64 -7.34
C LEU A 126 12.82 -4.00 -7.75
N SER A 127 13.19 -4.10 -9.02
CA SER A 127 14.42 -3.51 -9.53
C SER A 127 14.38 -1.99 -9.44
N GLY A 128 13.26 -1.36 -9.83
CA GLY A 128 13.07 0.08 -9.69
C GLY A 128 13.14 0.56 -8.23
N LEU A 129 12.51 -0.19 -7.31
CA LEU A 129 12.59 0.07 -5.87
C LEU A 129 14.05 0.03 -5.38
N VAL A 130 14.75 -1.06 -5.69
CA VAL A 130 16.14 -1.27 -5.26
C VAL A 130 17.05 -0.18 -5.82
N ASP A 131 16.92 0.17 -7.10
CA ASP A 131 17.74 1.22 -7.71
C ASP A 131 17.56 2.57 -7.02
N ASN A 132 16.33 2.91 -6.62
CA ASN A 132 16.06 4.16 -5.90
C ASN A 132 16.56 4.13 -4.46
N ILE A 133 16.51 2.98 -3.77
CA ILE A 133 17.15 2.81 -2.47
C ILE A 133 18.67 2.93 -2.59
N ILE A 134 19.29 2.33 -3.61
CA ILE A 134 20.73 2.44 -3.84
C ILE A 134 21.14 3.90 -4.05
N LYS A 135 20.37 4.66 -4.83
CA LYS A 135 20.61 6.10 -5.03
C LYS A 135 20.50 6.85 -3.70
N LEU A 136 19.51 6.53 -2.88
CA LEU A 136 19.33 7.14 -1.56
C LEU A 136 20.53 6.84 -0.63
N CYS A 137 20.95 5.58 -0.53
CA CYS A 137 22.11 5.18 0.28
C CYS A 137 23.43 5.80 -0.20
N LYS A 138 23.56 6.10 -1.51
CA LYS A 138 24.74 6.77 -2.06
C LYS A 138 24.74 8.29 -1.86
N LYS A 139 23.56 8.87 -1.60
CA LYS A 139 23.39 10.32 -1.42
C LYS A 139 23.91 10.77 -0.06
N ASP A 140 23.55 10.04 0.99
CA ASP A 140 23.97 10.31 2.36
C ASP A 140 23.97 9.01 3.19
N GLU A 141 24.98 8.84 4.03
CA GLU A 141 25.08 7.70 4.95
C GLU A 141 23.98 7.75 6.02
N MET A 142 23.53 8.93 6.42
CA MET A 142 22.45 9.09 7.40
C MET A 142 21.12 8.49 6.88
N TYR A 143 20.83 8.63 5.59
CA TYR A 143 19.62 8.01 5.00
C TYR A 143 19.73 6.49 4.96
N LYS A 144 20.93 5.94 4.76
CA LYS A 144 21.16 4.49 4.79
C LYS A 144 20.88 3.93 6.18
N GLU A 145 21.40 4.59 7.22
CA GLU A 145 21.17 4.17 8.61
C GLU A 145 19.69 4.26 8.98
N ALA A 146 19.03 5.39 8.70
CA ALA A 146 17.60 5.57 8.96
C ALA A 146 16.73 4.53 8.22
N PHE A 147 17.10 4.18 6.98
CA PHE A 147 16.40 3.14 6.21
C PHE A 147 16.53 1.76 6.85
N VAL A 148 17.74 1.38 7.27
CA VAL A 148 18.00 0.08 7.92
C VAL A 148 17.30 0.01 9.28
N GLU A 149 17.29 1.09 10.04
CA GLU A 149 16.59 1.16 11.34
C GLU A 149 15.07 1.05 11.19
N LYS A 150 14.48 1.65 10.15
CA LYS A 150 13.04 1.52 9.91
C LYS A 150 12.61 0.13 9.49
N ILE A 151 13.45 -0.62 8.76
CA ILE A 151 13.08 -1.95 8.26
C ILE A 151 13.76 -3.03 9.10
N THR A 152 13.35 -3.12 10.37
CA THR A 152 13.89 -4.09 11.32
C THR A 152 13.64 -5.54 10.89
N ALA A 153 12.53 -5.81 10.19
CA ALA A 153 12.18 -7.15 9.72
C ALA A 153 12.96 -7.59 8.47
N LYS A 154 13.67 -6.65 7.80
CA LYS A 154 14.36 -6.88 6.52
C LYS A 154 13.49 -7.57 5.47
N LYS A 155 12.22 -7.22 5.45
CA LYS A 155 11.20 -7.86 4.62
C LYS A 155 10.61 -6.83 3.68
N ILE A 156 10.51 -7.20 2.40
CA ILE A 156 9.82 -6.43 1.36
C ILE A 156 8.56 -7.19 0.97
N LYS A 157 7.41 -6.53 1.05
CA LYS A 157 6.12 -7.12 0.71
C LYS A 157 5.41 -6.30 -0.36
N PHE A 158 4.99 -6.93 -1.45
CA PHE A 158 4.16 -6.30 -2.47
C PHE A 158 2.70 -6.68 -2.25
N VAL A 159 1.83 -5.67 -2.18
CA VAL A 159 0.38 -5.83 -2.00
C VAL A 159 -0.35 -5.03 -3.07
N VAL A 160 -1.41 -5.62 -3.62
CA VAL A 160 -2.28 -4.93 -4.57
C VAL A 160 -3.44 -4.28 -3.82
N THR A 161 -3.76 -3.03 -4.16
CA THR A 161 -4.92 -2.30 -3.61
C THR A 161 -5.77 -1.71 -4.72
N SER A 162 -7.05 -1.47 -4.43
CA SER A 162 -7.94 -0.64 -5.25
C SER A 162 -8.06 0.79 -4.73
N GLU A 163 -7.38 1.12 -3.63
CA GLU A 163 -7.42 2.43 -2.99
C GLU A 163 -6.28 3.34 -3.48
N GLY A 164 -6.55 4.64 -3.57
CA GLY A 164 -5.58 5.66 -3.97
C GLY A 164 -5.63 6.02 -5.46
N PRO A 165 -4.74 6.92 -5.92
CA PRO A 165 -4.75 7.36 -7.30
C PRO A 165 -4.18 6.28 -8.23
N ALA A 166 -4.94 5.91 -9.26
CA ALA A 166 -4.57 4.90 -10.26
C ALA A 166 -3.28 5.21 -11.06
N TYR A 167 -2.67 6.39 -10.87
CA TYR A 167 -1.42 6.80 -11.52
C TYR A 167 -0.24 6.88 -10.54
N CYS A 168 -0.30 6.20 -9.40
CA CYS A 168 0.79 6.22 -8.43
C CYS A 168 1.83 5.13 -8.74
N PRO A 169 3.13 5.46 -8.87
CA PRO A 169 4.17 4.44 -8.77
C PRO A 169 4.08 3.80 -7.39
N GLY A 170 4.37 2.50 -7.29
CA GLY A 170 4.10 1.69 -6.10
C GLY A 170 4.42 2.44 -4.79
N GLU A 171 3.39 2.64 -3.96
CA GLU A 171 3.49 3.47 -2.77
C GLU A 171 4.21 2.70 -1.67
N THR A 172 5.25 3.30 -1.10
CA THR A 172 6.03 2.70 -0.02
C THR A 172 5.51 3.13 1.34
N SER A 173 5.44 2.19 2.27
CA SER A 173 5.18 2.44 3.69
C SER A 173 5.96 1.45 4.56
N PHE A 174 6.07 1.75 5.85
CA PHE A 174 6.87 0.98 6.82
C PHE A 174 6.04 0.37 7.97
N PRO A 175 4.93 -0.34 7.71
CA PRO A 175 4.16 -0.95 8.78
C PRO A 175 4.99 -2.05 9.47
N GLU A 176 5.04 -2.01 10.81
CA GLU A 176 5.65 -3.06 11.64
C GLU A 176 7.10 -3.41 11.27
N GLY A 177 7.86 -2.44 10.73
CA GLY A 177 9.26 -2.66 10.33
C GLY A 177 9.42 -3.45 9.01
N VAL A 178 8.37 -3.57 8.21
CA VAL A 178 8.37 -4.19 6.88
C VAL A 178 8.27 -3.09 5.82
N LEU A 179 9.04 -3.20 4.73
CA LEU A 179 8.87 -2.32 3.57
C LEU A 179 7.70 -2.84 2.72
N LEU A 180 6.54 -2.19 2.87
CA LEU A 180 5.34 -2.49 2.11
C LEU A 180 5.30 -1.64 0.85
N VAL A 181 5.16 -2.27 -0.32
CA VAL A 181 4.92 -1.61 -1.59
C VAL A 181 3.50 -1.91 -2.06
N THR A 182 2.70 -0.86 -2.16
CA THR A 182 1.30 -0.94 -2.56
C THR A 182 1.18 -0.64 -4.06
N ILE A 183 0.65 -1.59 -4.81
CA ILE A 183 0.48 -1.53 -6.27
C ILE A 183 -1.01 -1.35 -6.57
N HIS A 184 -1.36 -0.34 -7.38
CA HIS A 184 -2.76 -0.10 -7.71
C HIS A 184 -3.28 -1.13 -8.73
N GLN A 185 -4.45 -1.71 -8.47
CA GLN A 185 -5.02 -2.81 -9.25
C GLN A 185 -5.37 -2.42 -10.70
N GLU A 186 -5.78 -1.18 -10.96
CA GLU A 186 -6.15 -0.75 -12.32
C GLU A 186 -4.96 -0.55 -13.25
N LYS A 187 -3.79 -0.19 -12.71
CA LYS A 187 -2.59 0.16 -13.49
C LYS A 187 -1.32 -0.35 -12.81
N PRO A 188 -1.17 -1.68 -12.63
CA PRO A 188 -0.09 -2.28 -11.85
C PRO A 188 1.31 -2.16 -12.49
N TRP A 189 1.42 -1.58 -13.69
CA TRP A 189 2.68 -1.44 -14.44
C TRP A 189 3.07 0.02 -14.75
N VAL A 190 2.42 1.00 -14.14
CA VAL A 190 2.73 2.41 -14.39
C VAL A 190 3.93 2.86 -13.55
N ASN A 191 4.92 3.46 -14.21
CA ASN A 191 6.09 4.11 -13.58
C ASN A 191 6.81 3.23 -12.55
N VAL A 192 6.91 1.92 -12.81
CA VAL A 192 7.57 0.96 -11.91
C VAL A 192 9.03 1.30 -11.59
N ASN A 193 9.70 2.06 -12.45
CA ASN A 193 11.05 2.61 -12.23
C ASN A 193 11.10 3.75 -11.19
N GLN A 194 9.96 4.34 -10.84
CA GLN A 194 9.82 5.39 -9.82
C GLN A 194 9.39 4.85 -8.46
N THR A 195 9.19 3.53 -8.34
CA THR A 195 8.85 2.88 -7.07
C THR A 195 9.89 3.23 -6.01
N GLY A 196 9.45 3.69 -4.84
CA GLY A 196 10.34 4.08 -3.74
C GLY A 196 10.97 5.48 -3.85
N ASN A 197 10.66 6.28 -4.87
CA ASN A 197 11.18 7.66 -4.96
C ASN A 197 10.80 8.57 -3.79
N LYS A 198 9.73 8.22 -3.05
CA LYS A 198 9.26 8.97 -1.88
C LYS A 198 9.83 8.48 -0.56
N ILE A 199 10.66 7.42 -0.56
CA ILE A 199 11.23 6.86 0.68
C ILE A 199 11.99 7.94 1.46
N GLU A 200 12.75 8.79 0.78
CA GLU A 200 13.52 9.88 1.43
C GLU A 200 12.64 10.76 2.32
N SER A 201 11.43 11.11 1.87
CA SER A 201 10.49 11.95 2.65
C SER A 201 9.86 11.24 3.85
N GLN A 202 10.03 9.92 3.95
CA GLN A 202 9.43 9.08 4.97
C GLN A 202 10.45 8.56 5.98
N LEU A 203 11.76 8.74 5.76
CA LEU A 203 12.80 8.36 6.72
C LEU A 203 12.89 9.40 7.84
#